data_AF-A0A938V417-F1
#
_entry.id   AF-A0A938V417-F1
#
_cell.length_a   1.000
_cell.length_b   1.000
_cell.length_c   1.000
_cell.angle_alpha   90.00
_cell.angle_beta   90.00
_cell.angle_gamma   90.00
#
_symmetry.space_group_name_H-M   'P 1'
#
loop_
_entity.id
_entity.type
_entity.pdbx_description
1 polymer ?
#
loop_
_entity_poly.entity_id
_entity_poly.type
_entity_poly.pdbx_seq_one_letter_code
_entity_poly.pdbx_strand_id
1 'polypeptide(L)'
;MKALALILSFTVLLASGPLAGQEEPRKLTPEQTELVKQRWEKFKGLPPEEQEELKKRYHKFKSLPAERQKQIMENYDRFRKLPAGERREILKAYKAFKQLPPGKKAKIRKLMHKLMQLPPEKRQKVLEKIRQKHGL
;
A
#
# COMPACT_ATOMS: atom_id res chain seq x y z
N MET A 1 8.35 -2.01 5.46
CA MET A 1 7.34 -2.42 4.46
C MET A 1 6.68 -3.75 4.82
N LYS A 2 7.39 -4.69 5.47
CA LYS A 2 6.82 -5.96 5.95
C LYS A 2 5.50 -5.78 6.74
N ALA A 3 5.47 -4.84 7.67
CA ALA A 3 4.26 -4.50 8.44
C ALA A 3 3.08 -3.92 7.63
N LEU A 4 3.32 -3.11 6.58
CA LEU A 4 2.20 -2.58 5.77
C LEU A 4 1.57 -3.66 4.87
N ALA A 5 2.40 -4.60 4.39
CA ALA A 5 1.92 -5.78 3.66
C ALA A 5 1.15 -6.76 4.57
N LEU A 6 1.50 -6.86 5.86
CA LEU A 6 0.74 -7.65 6.84
C LEU A 6 -0.63 -7.04 7.14
N ILE A 7 -0.74 -5.72 7.29
CA ILE A 7 -2.04 -5.04 7.52
C ILE A 7 -2.94 -5.12 6.28
N LEU A 8 -2.38 -4.85 5.10
CA LEU A 8 -3.17 -4.86 3.87
C LEU A 8 -3.49 -6.26 3.37
N SER A 9 -2.69 -7.27 3.73
CA SER A 9 -3.10 -8.66 3.58
C SER A 9 -4.21 -9.02 4.57
N PHE A 10 -4.17 -8.54 5.82
CA PHE A 10 -5.24 -8.73 6.81
C PHE A 10 -6.61 -8.15 6.35
N THR A 11 -6.61 -7.03 5.62
CA THR A 11 -7.86 -6.40 5.11
C THR A 11 -8.44 -7.04 3.85
N VAL A 12 -7.67 -7.84 3.11
CA VAL A 12 -8.13 -8.47 1.84
C VAL A 12 -9.13 -9.62 2.07
N LEU A 13 -9.45 -10.00 3.32
CA LEU A 13 -10.41 -11.07 3.58
C LEU A 13 -11.87 -10.61 3.75
N LEU A 14 -12.14 -9.30 3.81
CA LEU A 14 -13.51 -8.78 3.94
C LEU A 14 -14.05 -8.07 2.69
N ALA A 15 -13.24 -7.91 1.64
CA ALA A 15 -13.59 -7.05 0.49
C ALA A 15 -13.73 -7.80 -0.86
N SER A 16 -13.95 -9.11 -0.86
CA SER A 16 -14.37 -9.85 -2.06
C SER A 16 -15.88 -10.11 -2.00
N GLY A 17 -16.70 -9.19 -2.52
CA GLY A 17 -18.14 -9.37 -2.70
C GLY A 17 -18.84 -8.07 -3.09
N PRO A 18 -19.92 -8.13 -3.88
CA PRO A 18 -20.56 -6.94 -4.45
C PRO A 18 -21.17 -6.03 -3.37
N LEU A 19 -21.07 -4.72 -3.62
CA LEU A 19 -21.70 -3.64 -2.87
C LEU A 19 -23.22 -3.68 -3.09
N ALA A 20 -23.97 -4.45 -2.29
CA ALA A 20 -25.41 -4.29 -2.09
C ALA A 20 -25.93 -5.17 -0.94
N GLY A 21 -26.14 -4.55 0.24
CA GLY A 21 -27.41 -4.69 0.97
C GLY A 21 -27.90 -6.03 1.51
N GLN A 22 -27.05 -6.98 1.93
CA GLN A 22 -27.50 -8.09 2.82
C GLN A 22 -26.41 -8.47 3.83
N GLU A 23 -26.67 -8.25 5.11
CA GLU A 23 -25.81 -8.62 6.25
C GLU A 23 -26.04 -10.08 6.65
N GLU A 24 -25.63 -11.02 5.79
CA GLU A 24 -25.39 -12.41 6.24
C GLU A 24 -24.02 -12.46 6.93
N PRO A 25 -23.89 -13.02 8.15
CA PRO A 25 -22.61 -13.17 8.81
C PRO A 25 -21.73 -14.13 8.00
N ARG A 26 -20.84 -13.56 7.17
CA ARG A 26 -19.93 -14.31 6.29
C ARG A 26 -19.07 -15.27 7.12
N LYS A 27 -19.43 -16.55 7.13
CA LYS A 27 -18.56 -17.62 7.62
C LYS A 27 -17.34 -17.68 6.70
N LEU A 28 -16.15 -17.59 7.27
CA LEU A 28 -14.91 -17.76 6.52
C LEU A 28 -14.88 -19.16 5.88
N THR A 29 -14.45 -19.27 4.63
CA THR A 29 -14.20 -20.60 4.04
C THR A 29 -13.03 -21.28 4.78
N PRO A 30 -12.88 -22.61 4.69
CA PRO A 30 -11.74 -23.30 5.30
C PRO A 30 -10.38 -22.72 4.88
N GLU A 31 -10.23 -22.40 3.59
CA GLU A 31 -9.01 -21.78 3.04
C GLU A 31 -8.76 -20.37 3.61
N GLN A 32 -9.82 -19.57 3.72
CA GLN A 32 -9.75 -18.23 4.30
C GLN A 32 -9.39 -18.31 5.79
N THR A 33 -9.97 -19.26 6.52
CA THR A 33 -9.69 -19.51 7.94
C THR A 33 -8.22 -19.88 8.14
N GLU A 34 -7.69 -20.77 7.31
CA GLU A 34 -6.29 -21.19 7.36
C GLU A 34 -5.34 -20.03 7.06
N LEU A 35 -5.68 -19.19 6.07
CA LEU A 35 -4.91 -17.98 5.77
C LEU A 35 -4.91 -16.97 6.94
N VAL A 36 -6.03 -16.82 7.65
CA VAL A 36 -6.11 -15.98 8.86
C VAL A 36 -5.21 -16.55 9.96
N LYS A 37 -5.30 -17.85 10.23
CA LYS A 37 -4.46 -18.54 11.23
C LYS A 37 -2.97 -18.32 10.93
N GLN A 38 -2.53 -18.56 9.70
CA GLN A 38 -1.13 -18.37 9.31
C GLN A 38 -0.65 -16.92 9.49
N ARG A 39 -1.51 -15.93 9.18
CA ARG A 39 -1.17 -14.52 9.38
C ARG A 39 -1.15 -14.13 10.85
N TRP A 40 -2.05 -14.71 11.64
CA TRP A 40 -2.11 -14.49 13.08
C TRP A 40 -0.88 -15.06 13.80
N GLU A 41 -0.44 -16.27 13.44
CA GLU A 41 0.78 -16.84 13.99
C GLU A 41 2.03 -16.04 13.59
N LYS A 42 2.09 -15.55 12.35
CA LYS A 42 3.15 -14.59 11.93
C LYS A 42 3.13 -13.31 12.74
N PHE A 43 1.95 -12.78 13.07
CA PHE A 43 1.82 -11.57 13.89
C PHE A 43 2.29 -11.80 15.33
N LYS A 44 1.88 -12.92 15.95
CA LYS A 44 2.31 -13.31 17.29
C LYS A 44 3.82 -13.50 17.39
N GLY A 45 4.46 -14.00 16.33
CA GLY A 45 5.91 -14.16 16.26
C GLY A 45 6.70 -12.87 16.07
N LEU A 46 6.05 -11.70 15.90
CA LEU A 46 6.75 -10.42 15.79
C LEU A 46 7.22 -9.92 17.17
N PRO A 47 8.33 -9.17 17.25
CA PRO A 47 8.71 -8.44 18.47
C PRO A 47 7.57 -7.52 18.96
N PRO A 48 7.42 -7.31 20.28
CA PRO A 48 6.34 -6.48 20.84
C PRO A 48 6.23 -5.09 20.21
N GLU A 49 7.36 -4.45 19.93
CA GLU A 49 7.41 -3.13 19.30
C GLU A 49 6.86 -3.15 17.86
N GLU A 50 7.14 -4.22 17.11
CA GLU A 50 6.60 -4.42 15.77
C GLU A 50 5.09 -4.72 15.81
N GLN A 51 4.63 -5.48 16.81
CA GLN A 51 3.20 -5.74 17.01
C GLN A 51 2.45 -4.44 17.30
N GLU A 52 2.97 -3.60 18.18
CA GLU A 52 2.36 -2.31 18.53
C GLU A 52 2.33 -1.34 17.35
N GLU A 53 3.41 -1.25 16.57
CA GLU A 53 3.43 -0.46 15.35
C GLU A 53 2.41 -0.96 14.33
N LEU A 54 2.21 -2.28 14.24
CA LEU A 54 1.20 -2.88 13.36
C LEU A 54 -0.22 -2.52 13.82
N LYS A 55 -0.50 -2.65 15.12
CA LYS A 55 -1.78 -2.26 15.71
C LYS A 55 -2.08 -0.80 15.46
N LYS A 56 -1.13 0.12 15.70
CA LYS A 56 -1.31 1.56 15.46
C LYS A 56 -1.66 1.87 14.00
N ARG A 57 -0.95 1.24 13.06
CA ARG A 57 -1.22 1.41 11.63
C ARG A 57 -2.56 0.82 11.22
N TYR A 58 -2.96 -0.32 11.78
CA TYR A 58 -4.28 -0.90 11.55
C TYR A 58 -5.40 0.02 12.05
N HIS A 59 -5.30 0.54 13.28
CA HIS A 59 -6.26 1.50 13.82
C HIS A 59 -6.35 2.75 12.95
N LYS A 60 -5.21 3.30 12.53
CA LYS A 60 -5.18 4.43 11.60
C LYS A 60 -5.88 4.11 10.28
N PHE A 61 -5.63 2.93 9.70
CA PHE A 61 -6.31 2.51 8.48
C PHE A 61 -7.82 2.39 8.67
N LYS A 62 -8.28 1.74 9.75
CA LYS A 62 -9.71 1.57 10.07
C LYS A 62 -10.42 2.90 10.30
N SER A 63 -9.70 3.92 10.81
CA SER A 63 -10.23 5.27 11.00
C SER A 63 -10.40 6.09 9.71
N LEU A 64 -9.87 5.62 8.57
CA LEU A 64 -10.02 6.32 7.30
C LEU A 64 -11.46 6.16 6.75
N PRO A 65 -11.98 7.15 5.99
CA PRO A 65 -13.22 6.98 5.25
C PRO A 65 -13.19 5.75 4.33
N ALA A 66 -14.32 5.08 4.14
CA ALA A 66 -14.42 3.85 3.34
C ALA A 66 -13.81 3.99 1.93
N GLU A 67 -14.03 5.13 1.27
CA GLU A 67 -13.46 5.42 -0.04
C GLU A 67 -11.92 5.48 0.00
N ARG A 68 -11.35 6.06 1.06
CA ARG A 68 -9.89 6.06 1.24
C ARG A 68 -9.34 4.67 1.52
N GLN A 69 -10.07 3.86 2.30
CA GLN A 69 -9.70 2.47 2.53
C GLN A 69 -9.67 1.69 1.22
N LYS A 70 -10.72 1.82 0.39
CA LYS A 70 -10.83 1.18 -0.93
C LYS A 70 -9.67 1.57 -1.85
N GLN A 71 -9.38 2.87 -1.97
CA GLN A 71 -8.25 3.36 -2.77
C GLN A 71 -6.91 2.76 -2.33
N ILE A 72 -6.68 2.61 -1.03
CA ILE A 72 -5.46 1.99 -0.51
C ILE A 72 -5.42 0.49 -0.86
N MET A 73 -6.53 -0.23 -0.72
CA MET A 73 -6.63 -1.65 -1.07
C MET A 73 -6.38 -1.88 -2.56
N GLU A 74 -6.95 -1.05 -3.44
CA GLU A 74 -6.73 -1.14 -4.89
C GLU A 74 -5.28 -0.85 -5.28
N ASN A 75 -4.66 0.18 -4.68
CA ASN A 75 -3.24 0.48 -4.88
C ASN A 75 -2.35 -0.69 -4.45
N TYR A 76 -2.70 -1.34 -3.33
CA TYR A 76 -1.99 -2.50 -2.84
C TYR A 76 -2.14 -3.71 -3.77
N ASP A 77 -3.35 -3.95 -4.28
CA ASP A 77 -3.59 -5.03 -5.23
C ASP A 77 -2.81 -4.84 -6.54
N ARG A 78 -2.83 -3.62 -7.09
CA ARG A 78 -1.99 -3.25 -8.24
C ARG A 78 -0.51 -3.50 -7.94
N PHE A 79 -0.01 -3.03 -6.80
CA PHE A 79 1.38 -3.23 -6.41
C PHE A 79 1.76 -4.71 -6.29
N ARG A 80 0.90 -5.55 -5.69
CA ARG A 80 1.13 -6.99 -5.55
C ARG A 80 1.25 -7.69 -6.90
N LYS A 81 0.48 -7.26 -7.90
CA LYS A 81 0.43 -7.82 -9.25
C LYS A 81 1.63 -7.43 -10.11
N LEU A 82 2.43 -6.43 -9.70
CA LEU A 82 3.62 -6.03 -10.44
C LEU A 82 4.69 -7.15 -10.45
N PRO A 83 5.47 -7.27 -11.55
CA PRO A 83 6.64 -8.13 -11.60
C PRO A 83 7.59 -7.90 -10.42
N ALA A 84 8.30 -8.95 -10.00
CA ALA A 84 9.18 -8.87 -8.83
C ALA A 84 10.26 -7.79 -8.97
N GLY A 85 10.81 -7.58 -10.18
CA GLY A 85 11.79 -6.53 -10.46
C GLY A 85 11.21 -5.13 -10.24
N GLU A 86 10.03 -4.85 -10.80
CA GLU A 86 9.36 -3.56 -10.64
C GLU A 86 8.99 -3.28 -9.17
N ARG A 87 8.50 -4.29 -8.45
CA ARG A 87 8.24 -4.16 -7.00
C ARG A 87 9.52 -3.79 -6.25
N ARG A 88 10.66 -4.41 -6.58
CA ARG A 88 11.95 -4.09 -5.94
C ARG A 88 12.37 -2.65 -6.19
N GLU A 89 12.24 -2.16 -7.41
CA GLU A 89 12.59 -0.76 -7.73
C GLU A 89 11.70 0.24 -7.00
N ILE A 90 10.39 0.00 -6.93
CA ILE A 90 9.48 0.83 -6.14
C ILE A 90 9.87 0.84 -4.66
N LEU A 91 10.18 -0.33 -4.09
CA LEU A 91 10.61 -0.45 -2.69
C LEU A 91 11.94 0.27 -2.43
N LYS A 92 12.88 0.19 -3.37
CA LYS A 92 14.18 0.89 -3.32
C LYS A 92 13.99 2.40 -3.35
N ALA A 93 13.21 2.91 -4.31
CA ALA A 93 12.86 4.33 -4.42
C ALA A 93 12.16 4.84 -3.15
N TYR A 94 11.23 4.07 -2.60
CA TYR A 94 10.55 4.39 -1.35
C TYR A 94 11.51 4.45 -0.15
N LYS A 95 12.44 3.49 -0.04
CA LYS A 95 13.46 3.49 1.03
C LYS A 95 14.36 4.72 0.92
N ALA A 96 14.84 5.04 -0.27
CA ALA A 96 15.64 6.24 -0.52
C ALA A 96 14.86 7.52 -0.15
N PHE A 97 13.61 7.64 -0.60
CA PHE A 97 12.76 8.78 -0.28
C PHE A 97 12.56 8.97 1.24
N LYS A 98 12.39 7.88 1.99
CA LYS A 98 12.25 7.95 3.46
C LYS A 98 13.48 8.51 4.17
N GLN A 99 14.67 8.33 3.62
CA GLN A 99 15.92 8.80 4.20
C GLN A 99 16.23 10.26 3.83
N LEU A 100 15.49 10.85 2.89
CA LEU A 100 15.72 12.24 2.49
C LEU A 100 15.42 13.25 3.62
N PRO A 101 16.18 14.35 3.69
CA PRO A 101 15.85 15.49 4.56
C PRO A 101 14.43 16.03 4.30
N PRO A 102 13.75 16.61 5.31
CA PRO A 102 12.37 17.10 5.18
C PRO A 102 12.16 18.06 4.00
N GLY A 103 13.09 18.99 3.77
CA GLY A 103 13.01 19.93 2.64
C GLY A 103 13.08 19.25 1.27
N LYS A 104 13.92 18.21 1.11
CA LYS A 104 13.99 17.42 -0.13
C LYS A 104 12.70 16.62 -0.34
N LYS A 105 12.15 16.01 0.73
CA LYS A 105 10.85 15.32 0.68
C LYS A 105 9.73 16.26 0.24
N ALA A 106 9.68 17.47 0.80
CA ALA A 106 8.66 18.47 0.42
C ALA A 106 8.73 18.85 -1.06
N LYS A 107 9.94 19.08 -1.59
CA LYS A 107 10.15 19.36 -3.03
C LYS A 107 9.64 18.22 -3.91
N ILE A 108 9.98 16.97 -3.59
CA ILE A 108 9.51 15.80 -4.35
C ILE A 108 8.00 15.64 -4.26
N ARG A 109 7.38 15.84 -3.09
CA ARG A 109 5.92 15.79 -2.94
C ARG A 109 5.23 16.84 -3.80
N LYS A 110 5.74 18.08 -3.82
CA LYS A 110 5.22 19.17 -4.65
C LYS A 110 5.33 18.84 -6.14
N LEU A 111 6.48 18.30 -6.57
CA LEU A 111 6.68 17.85 -7.94
C LEU A 111 5.68 16.75 -8.31
N MET A 112 5.53 15.74 -7.46
CA MET A 112 4.64 14.62 -7.73
C MET A 112 3.17 15.06 -7.77
N HIS A 113 2.77 15.97 -6.88
CA HIS A 113 1.44 16.56 -6.90
C HIS A 113 1.17 17.28 -8.23
N LYS A 114 2.12 18.09 -8.71
CA LYS A 114 2.01 18.77 -10.01
C LYS A 114 1.92 17.78 -11.16
N LEU A 115 2.70 16.70 -11.15
CA LEU A 115 2.66 15.65 -12.17
C LEU A 115 1.31 14.94 -12.23
N MET A 116 0.69 14.67 -11.07
CA MET A 116 -0.61 13.98 -11.01
C MET A 116 -1.77 14.85 -11.51
N GLN A 117 -1.62 16.17 -11.52
CA GLN A 117 -2.59 17.10 -12.11
C GLN A 117 -2.47 17.23 -13.63
N LEU A 118 -1.35 16.80 -14.22
CA LEU A 118 -1.17 16.85 -15.67
C LEU A 118 -1.97 15.73 -16.36
N PRO A 119 -2.51 16.01 -17.58
CA PRO A 119 -2.99 14.97 -18.48
C PRO A 119 -1.92 13.89 -18.72
N PRO A 120 -2.32 12.62 -18.94
CA PRO A 120 -1.39 11.49 -19.07
C PRO A 120 -0.26 11.73 -20.08
N GLU A 121 -0.58 12.33 -21.23
CA GLU A 121 0.36 12.59 -22.33
C GLU A 121 1.40 13.63 -21.93
N LYS A 122 0.98 14.68 -21.20
CA LYS A 122 1.88 15.71 -20.68
C LYS A 122 2.77 15.16 -19.56
N ARG A 123 2.21 14.30 -18.70
CA ARG A 123 2.97 13.63 -17.64
C ARG A 123 4.10 12.79 -18.22
N GLN A 124 3.83 12.01 -19.27
CA GLN A 124 4.83 11.16 -19.91
C GLN A 124 6.01 11.97 -20.45
N LYS A 125 5.74 13.07 -21.15
CA LYS A 125 6.79 13.98 -21.66
C LYS A 125 7.66 14.56 -20.54
N VAL A 126 7.07 14.88 -19.38
CA VAL A 126 7.84 15.40 -18.23
C VAL A 126 8.71 14.30 -17.62
N LEU A 127 8.17 13.08 -17.47
CA LEU A 127 8.93 11.95 -16.94
C LEU A 127 10.11 11.57 -17.84
N GLU A 128 9.91 11.61 -19.16
CA GLU A 128 10.98 11.38 -20.15
C GLU A 128 12.10 12.41 -20.02
N LYS A 129 11.77 13.70 -19.89
CA LYS A 129 12.78 14.75 -19.65
C LYS A 129 13.54 14.55 -18.35
N ILE A 130 12.85 14.12 -17.28
CA ILE A 130 13.51 13.79 -16.00
C ILE A 130 14.47 12.62 -16.18
N ARG A 131 14.04 11.59 -16.91
CA ARG A 131 14.84 10.40 -17.22
C ARG A 131 16.12 10.78 -17.98
N GLN A 132 15.98 11.56 -19.06
CA GLN A 132 17.11 12.05 -19.87
C GLN A 132 18.08 12.89 -19.05
N LYS A 133 17.57 13.79 -18.19
CA LYS A 133 18.40 14.68 -17.38
C LYS A 133 19.17 13.97 -16.26
N HIS A 134 18.62 12.86 -15.73
CA HIS A 134 19.15 12.19 -14.55
C HIS A 134 19.72 10.78 -14.81
N GLY A 135 19.76 10.34 -16.08
CA GLY A 135 20.41 9.08 -16.47
C GLY A 135 19.76 7.83 -15.85
N LEU A 136 18.42 7.77 -15.86
CA LEU A 136 17.64 6.59 -15.44
C LEU A 136 17.22 5.72 -16.63
#